data_AF-A0A960Q1H4-F1
#
_entry.id   AF-A0A960Q1H4-F1
#
_cell.length_a   1.000
_cell.length_b   1.000
_cell.length_c   1.000
_cell.angle_alpha   90.00
_cell.angle_beta   90.00
_cell.angle_gamma   90.00
#
_symmetry.space_group_name_H-M   'P 1'
#
loop_
_entity.id
_entity.type
_entity.pdbx_description
1 polymer ?
#
loop_
_entity_poly.entity_id
_entity_poly.type
_entity_poly.pdbx_seq_one_letter_code
_entity_poly.pdbx_strand_id
1 'polypeptide(L)'
;MHQAERQKLRIRRWMMGLGAYAINLSFVKMAEIIELDTMPKPAFVLMITTVIAWNALIYLAFRTNFNLRFTDPSMTLIQMSFSYYWGIIPLYTMPHVRLLVILAILPSFCFGMLRLNLAGHLKAASTISLVYLGVLIADFLQQRPDFNLSLELFQFVVVLVMLVWFTVFGSFVSNMRHKLRRQGTELQKINSAYVDEIEQRKEAQHELEQALAKVKKLTGFIPICAHCKNIRDDSGYWTELEVYLSENSEAALSHSICPKCKEHYFPDYEFD
;
A
#
# COMPACT_ATOMS: atom_id res chain seq x y z
N MET A 1 6.29 -2.51 -15.98
CA MET A 1 5.81 -3.53 -15.01
C MET A 1 4.53 -3.13 -14.26
N HIS A 2 4.37 -1.89 -13.78
CA HIS A 2 3.24 -1.50 -12.92
C HIS A 2 1.81 -1.65 -13.48
N GLN A 3 1.57 -1.50 -14.79
CA GLN A 3 0.20 -1.49 -15.32
C GLN A 3 -0.43 -2.88 -15.38
N ALA A 4 0.34 -3.90 -15.79
CA ALA A 4 -0.13 -5.28 -15.82
C ALA A 4 -0.46 -5.81 -14.41
N GLU A 5 0.35 -5.47 -13.41
CA GLU A 5 0.09 -5.79 -12.00
C GLU A 5 -1.17 -5.09 -11.47
N ARG A 6 -1.33 -3.80 -11.77
CA ARG A 6 -2.56 -3.06 -11.43
C ARG A 6 -3.79 -3.67 -12.10
N GLN A 7 -3.67 -4.16 -13.33
CA GLN A 7 -4.78 -4.82 -14.03
C GLN A 7 -5.13 -6.17 -13.40
N LYS A 8 -4.14 -7.00 -13.05
CA LYS A 8 -4.37 -8.25 -12.29
C LYS A 8 -5.10 -7.98 -10.97
N LEU A 9 -4.72 -6.92 -10.26
CA LEU A 9 -5.37 -6.53 -9.00
C LEU A 9 -6.84 -6.12 -9.22
N ARG A 10 -7.15 -5.42 -10.31
CA ARG A 10 -8.54 -5.03 -10.67
C ARG A 10 -9.39 -6.25 -10.98
N ILE A 11 -8.87 -7.21 -11.74
CA ILE A 11 -9.57 -8.47 -12.04
C ILE A 11 -9.83 -9.25 -10.75
N ARG A 12 -8.84 -9.36 -9.85
CA ARG A 12 -9.02 -10.02 -8.55
C ARG A 12 -10.10 -9.38 -7.69
N ARG A 13 -10.18 -8.05 -7.69
CA ARG A 13 -11.23 -7.31 -6.96
C ARG A 13 -12.60 -7.49 -7.60
N TRP A 14 -12.68 -7.46 -8.94
CA TRP A 14 -13.91 -7.73 -9.67
C TRP A 14 -14.46 -9.12 -9.37
N MET A 15 -13.60 -10.15 -9.28
CA MET A 15 -14.02 -11.51 -8.92
C MET A 15 -14.71 -11.59 -7.55
N MET A 16 -14.35 -10.72 -6.58
CA MET A 16 -15.06 -10.67 -5.28
C MET A 16 -16.51 -10.21 -5.44
N GLY A 17 -16.81 -9.38 -6.45
CA GLY A 17 -18.17 -8.95 -6.77
C GLY A 17 -19.07 -10.07 -7.28
N LEU A 18 -18.51 -11.14 -7.87
CA LEU A 18 -19.26 -12.35 -8.24
C LEU A 18 -19.93 -13.00 -7.04
N GLY A 19 -19.29 -12.91 -5.87
CA GLY A 19 -19.86 -13.41 -4.61
C GLY A 19 -21.19 -12.75 -4.25
N ALA A 20 -21.36 -11.45 -4.53
CA ALA A 20 -22.62 -10.74 -4.25
C ALA A 20 -23.78 -11.26 -5.11
N TYR A 21 -23.54 -11.49 -6.41
CA TYR A 21 -24.54 -12.10 -7.30
C TYR A 21 -24.88 -13.54 -6.90
N ALA A 22 -23.86 -14.32 -6.52
CA ALA A 22 -24.05 -15.69 -6.05
C ALA A 22 -24.91 -15.73 -4.77
N ILE A 23 -24.62 -14.88 -3.78
CA ILE A 23 -25.39 -14.74 -2.55
C ILE A 23 -26.86 -14.41 -2.87
N ASN A 24 -27.11 -13.46 -3.77
CA ASN A 24 -28.48 -13.08 -4.13
C ASN A 24 -29.23 -14.22 -4.83
N LEU A 25 -28.60 -14.91 -5.79
CA LEU A 25 -29.17 -16.10 -6.44
C LEU A 25 -29.44 -17.23 -5.44
N SER A 26 -28.55 -17.45 -4.48
CA SER A 26 -28.73 -18.44 -3.42
C SER A 26 -29.94 -18.10 -2.53
N PHE A 27 -30.13 -16.84 -2.15
CA PHE A 27 -31.30 -16.43 -1.37
C PHE A 27 -32.61 -16.61 -2.14
N VAL A 28 -32.63 -16.23 -3.42
CA VAL A 28 -33.81 -16.45 -4.29
C VAL A 28 -34.14 -17.93 -4.38
N LYS A 29 -33.13 -18.79 -4.61
CA LYS A 29 -33.37 -20.24 -4.73
C LYS A 29 -33.76 -20.87 -3.40
N MET A 30 -33.18 -20.41 -2.29
CA MET A 30 -33.53 -20.86 -0.95
C MET A 30 -34.99 -20.50 -0.61
N ALA A 31 -35.44 -19.29 -0.96
CA ALA A 31 -36.83 -18.87 -0.78
C ALA A 31 -37.81 -19.77 -1.55
N GLU A 32 -37.45 -20.17 -2.78
CA GLU A 32 -38.26 -21.10 -3.57
C GLU A 32 -38.29 -22.51 -2.96
N ILE A 33 -37.15 -23.02 -2.46
CA ILE A 33 -37.06 -24.36 -1.84
C ILE A 33 -37.89 -24.46 -0.56
N ILE A 34 -37.96 -23.37 0.22
CA ILE A 34 -38.74 -23.30 1.47
C ILE A 34 -40.21 -22.91 1.20
N GLU A 35 -40.61 -22.78 -0.08
CA GLU A 35 -41.97 -22.43 -0.49
C GLU A 35 -42.44 -21.07 0.07
N LEU A 36 -41.50 -20.16 0.36
CA LEU A 36 -41.78 -18.80 0.85
C LEU A 36 -42.33 -17.90 -0.26
N ASP A 37 -41.81 -18.06 -1.47
CA ASP A 37 -42.25 -17.32 -2.65
C ASP A 37 -41.75 -18.04 -3.90
N THR A 38 -42.42 -17.86 -5.05
CA THR A 38 -42.05 -18.55 -6.29
C THR A 38 -41.74 -17.56 -7.40
N MET A 39 -40.51 -17.64 -7.92
CA MET A 39 -40.10 -16.80 -9.03
C MET A 39 -40.58 -17.41 -10.35
N PRO A 40 -41.21 -16.63 -11.25
CA PRO A 40 -41.52 -17.11 -12.60
C PRO A 40 -40.24 -17.59 -13.31
N LYS A 41 -40.27 -18.80 -13.87
CA LYS A 41 -39.16 -19.39 -14.65
C LYS A 41 -38.53 -18.41 -15.67
N PRO A 42 -39.28 -17.64 -16.48
CA PRO A 42 -38.66 -16.69 -17.41
C PRO A 42 -37.89 -15.58 -16.69
N ALA A 43 -38.35 -15.11 -15.53
CA ALA A 43 -37.66 -14.08 -14.76
C ALA A 43 -36.35 -14.62 -14.15
N PHE A 44 -36.35 -15.88 -13.69
CA PHE A 44 -35.13 -16.53 -13.20
C PHE A 44 -34.09 -16.74 -14.31
N VAL A 45 -34.51 -17.18 -15.50
CA VAL A 45 -33.63 -17.31 -16.66
C VAL A 45 -33.06 -15.96 -17.08
N LEU A 46 -33.90 -14.92 -17.12
CA LEU A 46 -33.45 -13.55 -17.40
C LEU A 46 -32.40 -13.07 -16.39
N MET A 47 -32.63 -13.36 -15.10
CA MET A 47 -31.73 -12.98 -14.02
C MET A 47 -30.35 -13.65 -14.15
N ILE A 48 -30.30 -14.95 -14.45
CA ILE A 48 -29.03 -15.68 -14.67
C ILE A 48 -28.32 -15.19 -15.94
N THR A 49 -29.04 -15.12 -17.06
CA THR A 49 -28.44 -14.79 -18.36
C THR A 49 -27.87 -13.38 -18.38
N THR A 50 -28.57 -12.41 -17.78
CA THR A 50 -28.09 -11.03 -17.68
C THR A 50 -26.85 -10.90 -16.80
N VAL A 51 -26.77 -11.62 -15.67
CA VAL A 51 -25.56 -11.61 -14.81
C VAL A 51 -24.37 -12.25 -15.52
N ILE A 52 -24.55 -13.35 -16.23
CA ILE A 52 -23.48 -14.01 -16.99
C ILE A 52 -23.00 -13.08 -18.11
N ALA A 53 -23.93 -12.52 -18.89
CA ALA A 53 -23.61 -11.62 -19.98
C ALA A 53 -22.88 -10.36 -19.49
N TRP A 54 -23.36 -9.73 -18.41
CA TRP A 54 -22.74 -8.55 -17.83
C TRP A 54 -21.32 -8.82 -17.33
N ASN A 55 -21.12 -9.92 -16.60
CA ASN A 55 -19.79 -10.28 -16.11
C ASN A 55 -18.83 -10.66 -17.24
N ALA A 56 -19.31 -11.30 -18.30
CA ALA A 56 -18.52 -11.55 -19.51
C ALA A 56 -18.10 -10.23 -20.19
N LEU A 57 -19.01 -9.26 -20.32
CA LEU A 57 -18.71 -7.93 -20.87
C LEU A 57 -17.64 -7.20 -20.05
N ILE A 58 -17.76 -7.20 -18.72
CA ILE A 58 -16.78 -6.58 -17.82
C ILE A 58 -15.42 -7.30 -17.91
N TYR A 59 -15.41 -8.63 -17.94
CA TYR A 59 -14.18 -9.41 -18.11
C TYR A 59 -13.49 -9.09 -19.44
N LEU A 60 -14.25 -9.03 -20.54
CA LEU A 60 -13.73 -8.63 -21.85
C LEU A 60 -13.20 -7.20 -21.84
N ALA A 61 -13.86 -6.27 -21.15
CA ALA A 61 -13.38 -4.90 -21.00
C ALA A 61 -12.04 -4.83 -20.23
N PHE A 62 -11.85 -5.67 -19.22
CA PHE A 62 -10.56 -5.80 -18.52
C PHE A 62 -9.49 -6.46 -19.40
N ARG A 63 -9.84 -7.50 -20.15
CA ARG A 63 -8.90 -8.28 -20.98
C ARG A 63 -8.43 -7.51 -22.21
N THR A 64 -9.28 -6.66 -22.77
CA THR A 64 -8.97 -5.76 -23.90
C THR A 64 -8.38 -4.41 -23.46
N ASN A 65 -8.22 -4.18 -22.15
CA ASN A 65 -7.84 -2.90 -21.56
C ASN A 65 -8.77 -1.73 -21.89
N PHE A 66 -9.98 -2.00 -22.41
CA PHE A 66 -10.98 -0.98 -22.69
C PHE A 66 -11.41 -0.22 -21.43
N ASN A 67 -11.39 -0.89 -20.28
CA ASN A 67 -11.67 -0.30 -18.97
C ASN A 67 -10.78 0.93 -18.66
N LEU A 68 -9.58 1.03 -19.25
CA LEU A 68 -8.66 2.14 -19.03
C LEU A 68 -9.14 3.46 -19.64
N ARG A 69 -10.12 3.43 -20.55
CA ARG A 69 -10.70 4.63 -21.16
C ARG A 69 -11.66 5.36 -20.23
N PHE A 70 -12.12 4.70 -19.17
CA PHE A 70 -13.02 5.30 -18.19
C PHE A 70 -12.26 6.06 -17.11
N THR A 71 -12.90 7.12 -16.57
CA THR A 71 -12.38 7.92 -15.45
C THR A 71 -12.00 7.07 -14.24
N ASP A 72 -12.78 6.02 -13.97
CA ASP A 72 -12.41 4.96 -13.03
C ASP A 72 -12.09 3.65 -13.76
N PRO A 73 -10.82 3.25 -13.86
CA PRO A 73 -10.44 1.99 -14.51
C PRO A 73 -10.97 0.72 -13.85
N SER A 74 -11.44 0.78 -12.60
CA SER A 74 -12.15 -0.37 -11.99
C SER A 74 -13.62 -0.45 -12.42
N MET A 75 -14.13 0.54 -13.16
CA MET A 75 -15.53 0.65 -13.58
C MET A 75 -16.50 0.46 -12.42
N THR A 76 -16.12 0.88 -11.20
CA THR A 76 -16.83 0.54 -9.97
C THR A 76 -18.25 1.08 -9.97
N LEU A 77 -18.44 2.33 -10.41
CA LEU A 77 -19.78 2.94 -10.51
C LEU A 77 -20.69 2.16 -11.47
N ILE A 78 -20.18 1.79 -12.65
CA ILE A 78 -20.92 1.05 -13.67
C ILE A 78 -21.33 -0.33 -13.13
N GLN A 79 -20.41 -1.03 -12.48
CA GLN A 79 -20.67 -2.36 -11.90
C GLN A 79 -21.67 -2.30 -10.74
N MET A 80 -21.54 -1.31 -9.85
CA MET A 80 -22.49 -1.12 -8.73
C MET A 80 -23.89 -0.79 -9.23
N SER A 81 -24.02 0.13 -10.19
CA SER A 81 -25.30 0.49 -10.79
C SER A 81 -26.01 -0.74 -11.36
N PHE A 82 -25.29 -1.59 -12.09
CA PHE A 82 -25.86 -2.84 -12.59
C PHE A 82 -26.37 -3.73 -11.47
N SER A 83 -25.61 -3.90 -10.37
CA SER A 83 -26.07 -4.68 -9.21
C SER A 83 -27.39 -4.16 -8.64
N TYR A 84 -27.58 -2.84 -8.57
CA TYR A 84 -28.81 -2.23 -8.05
C TYR A 84 -30.00 -2.47 -8.96
N TYR A 85 -29.85 -2.22 -10.26
CA TYR A 85 -30.94 -2.43 -11.22
C TYR A 85 -31.27 -3.91 -11.42
N TRP A 86 -30.27 -4.78 -11.38
CA TRP A 86 -30.48 -6.22 -11.48
C TRP A 86 -31.27 -6.79 -10.29
N GLY A 87 -31.06 -6.24 -9.09
CA GLY A 87 -31.83 -6.59 -7.89
C GLY A 87 -33.32 -6.22 -7.93
N ILE A 88 -33.77 -5.40 -8.91
CA ILE A 88 -35.18 -5.05 -9.09
C ILE A 88 -36.02 -6.28 -9.48
N ILE A 89 -35.44 -7.20 -10.25
CA ILE A 89 -36.15 -8.39 -10.74
C ILE A 89 -36.69 -9.20 -9.54
N PRO A 90 -35.85 -9.72 -8.62
CA PRO A 90 -36.34 -10.45 -7.46
C PRO A 90 -37.17 -9.58 -6.51
N LEU A 91 -36.88 -8.27 -6.41
CA LEU A 91 -37.65 -7.34 -5.57
C LEU A 91 -39.12 -7.21 -6.03
N TYR A 92 -39.35 -7.20 -7.34
CA TYR A 92 -40.68 -7.12 -7.93
C TYR A 92 -41.38 -8.48 -7.97
N THR A 93 -40.65 -9.56 -8.29
CA THR A 93 -41.27 -10.88 -8.47
C THR A 93 -41.55 -11.63 -7.16
N MET A 94 -40.86 -11.29 -6.06
CA MET A 94 -40.94 -12.03 -4.80
C MET A 94 -41.25 -11.10 -3.61
N PRO A 95 -42.51 -10.67 -3.42
CA PRO A 95 -42.90 -9.73 -2.37
C PRO A 95 -42.63 -10.23 -0.94
N HIS A 96 -42.71 -11.53 -0.67
CA HIS A 96 -42.58 -12.05 0.70
C HIS A 96 -41.12 -12.03 1.22
N VAL A 97 -40.14 -11.98 0.32
CA VAL A 97 -38.70 -12.06 0.66
C VAL A 97 -37.90 -10.80 0.30
N ARG A 98 -38.58 -9.67 0.05
CA ARG A 98 -37.98 -8.38 -0.34
C ARG A 98 -36.82 -7.95 0.55
N LEU A 99 -37.01 -8.04 1.87
CA LEU A 99 -35.96 -7.66 2.82
C LEU A 99 -34.67 -8.48 2.61
N LEU A 100 -34.78 -9.79 2.40
CA LEU A 100 -33.62 -10.66 2.15
C LEU A 100 -32.91 -10.29 0.85
N VAL A 101 -33.67 -9.99 -0.21
CA VAL A 101 -33.15 -9.56 -1.51
C VAL A 101 -32.39 -8.23 -1.38
N ILE A 102 -32.95 -7.26 -0.64
CA ILE A 102 -32.30 -5.95 -0.42
C ILE A 102 -31.05 -6.09 0.44
N LEU A 103 -31.10 -6.90 1.50
CA LEU A 103 -29.92 -7.20 2.33
C LEU A 103 -28.78 -7.80 1.49
N ALA A 104 -29.10 -8.63 0.51
CA ALA A 104 -28.13 -9.21 -0.41
C ALA A 104 -27.51 -8.18 -1.40
N ILE A 105 -28.09 -6.98 -1.55
CA ILE A 105 -27.54 -5.88 -2.35
C ILE A 105 -26.54 -5.02 -1.54
N LEU A 106 -26.61 -5.05 -0.20
CA LEU A 106 -25.72 -4.26 0.68
C LEU A 106 -24.22 -4.58 0.49
N PRO A 107 -23.78 -5.83 0.26
CA PRO A 107 -22.39 -6.10 -0.13
C PRO A 107 -21.96 -5.36 -1.40
N SER A 108 -22.85 -5.18 -2.38
CA SER A 108 -22.56 -4.37 -3.58
C SER A 108 -22.40 -2.89 -3.24
N PHE A 109 -23.15 -2.39 -2.26
CA PHE A 109 -22.99 -1.04 -1.71
C PHE A 109 -21.61 -0.84 -1.05
N CYS A 110 -21.08 -1.87 -0.38
CA CYS A 110 -19.75 -1.83 0.24
C CYS A 110 -18.61 -1.55 -0.76
N PHE A 111 -18.73 -1.98 -2.03
CA PHE A 111 -17.74 -1.66 -3.06
C PHE A 111 -17.67 -0.15 -3.34
N GLY A 112 -18.75 0.59 -3.08
CA GLY A 112 -18.82 2.05 -3.16
C GLY A 112 -17.87 2.76 -2.20
N MET A 113 -17.64 2.19 -1.02
CA MET A 113 -16.76 2.75 0.02
C MET A 113 -15.34 2.98 -0.48
N LEU A 114 -14.92 2.23 -1.51
CA LEU A 114 -13.58 2.33 -2.06
C LEU A 114 -13.43 3.44 -3.10
N ARG A 115 -14.50 4.04 -3.62
CA ARG A 115 -14.39 5.02 -4.71
C ARG A 115 -15.25 6.26 -4.52
N LEU A 116 -16.36 6.13 -3.81
CA LEU A 116 -17.32 7.20 -3.60
C LEU A 116 -16.96 8.02 -2.35
N ASN A 117 -17.27 9.31 -2.41
CA ASN A 117 -17.30 10.20 -1.25
C ASN A 117 -18.71 10.14 -0.59
N LEU A 118 -18.94 10.92 0.46
CA LEU A 118 -20.25 10.97 1.14
C LEU A 118 -21.40 11.26 0.16
N ALA A 119 -21.22 12.24 -0.73
CA ALA A 119 -22.23 12.58 -1.74
C ALA A 119 -22.52 11.41 -2.69
N GLY A 120 -21.52 10.63 -3.09
CA GLY A 120 -21.70 9.44 -3.91
C GLY A 120 -22.50 8.33 -3.19
N HIS A 121 -22.23 8.11 -1.91
CA HIS A 121 -23.00 7.15 -1.10
C HIS A 121 -24.46 7.59 -0.92
N LEU A 122 -24.69 8.88 -0.63
CA LEU A 122 -26.03 9.45 -0.52
C LEU A 122 -26.83 9.31 -1.82
N LYS A 123 -26.19 9.53 -2.98
CA LYS A 123 -26.82 9.31 -4.29
C LYS A 123 -27.22 7.85 -4.48
N ALA A 124 -26.32 6.91 -4.21
CA ALA A 124 -26.62 5.47 -4.32
C ALA A 124 -27.75 5.04 -3.39
N ALA A 125 -27.72 5.46 -2.12
CA ALA A 125 -28.78 5.20 -1.14
C ALA A 125 -30.13 5.78 -1.60
N SER A 126 -30.12 7.01 -2.14
CA SER A 126 -31.32 7.66 -2.69
C SER A 126 -31.87 6.88 -3.89
N THR A 127 -31.01 6.44 -4.81
CA THR A 127 -31.43 5.64 -5.97
C THR A 127 -32.09 4.32 -5.54
N ILE A 128 -31.48 3.59 -4.60
CA ILE A 128 -32.04 2.32 -4.10
C ILE A 128 -33.40 2.56 -3.43
N SER A 129 -33.50 3.61 -2.61
CA SER A 129 -34.74 3.96 -1.90
C SER A 129 -35.86 4.37 -2.85
N LEU A 130 -35.55 5.20 -3.87
CA LEU A 130 -36.53 5.63 -4.88
C LEU A 130 -36.99 4.47 -5.75
N VAL A 131 -36.09 3.55 -6.11
CA VAL A 131 -36.44 2.34 -6.85
C VAL A 131 -37.37 1.46 -6.03
N TYR A 132 -37.05 1.22 -4.75
CA TYR A 132 -37.92 0.41 -3.89
C TYR A 132 -39.29 1.08 -3.70
N LEU A 133 -39.33 2.39 -3.45
CA LEU A 133 -40.57 3.14 -3.37
C LEU A 133 -41.39 3.04 -4.66
N GLY A 134 -40.73 3.10 -5.83
CA GLY A 134 -41.38 2.91 -7.12
C GLY A 134 -42.03 1.53 -7.27
N VAL A 135 -41.39 0.47 -6.77
CA VAL A 135 -41.98 -0.89 -6.72
C VAL A 135 -43.20 -0.91 -5.81
N LEU A 136 -43.14 -0.30 -4.62
CA LEU A 136 -44.28 -0.23 -3.70
C LEU A 136 -45.47 0.53 -4.31
N ILE A 137 -45.21 1.65 -4.99
CA ILE A 137 -46.24 2.41 -5.71
C ILE A 137 -46.83 1.54 -6.83
N ALA A 138 -46.00 0.81 -7.58
CA ALA A 138 -46.48 -0.07 -8.63
C ALA A 138 -47.38 -1.19 -8.08
N ASP A 139 -47.04 -1.81 -6.95
CA ASP A 139 -47.89 -2.84 -6.31
C ASP A 139 -49.22 -2.27 -5.82
N PHE A 140 -49.17 -1.08 -5.22
CA PHE A 140 -50.36 -0.37 -4.76
C PHE A 140 -51.31 -0.05 -5.91
N LEU A 141 -50.76 0.49 -7.02
CA LEU A 141 -51.53 0.81 -8.23
C LEU A 141 -52.08 -0.45 -8.92
N GLN A 142 -51.35 -1.56 -8.89
CA GLN A 142 -51.78 -2.84 -9.43
C GLN A 142 -52.78 -3.59 -8.52
N GLN A 143 -53.08 -3.07 -7.32
CA GLN A 143 -53.96 -3.70 -6.34
C GLN A 143 -53.57 -5.16 -6.07
N ARG A 144 -52.27 -5.40 -5.86
CA ARG A 144 -51.75 -6.74 -5.57
C ARG A 144 -52.45 -7.31 -4.32
N PRO A 145 -53.00 -8.54 -4.37
CA PRO A 145 -53.79 -9.11 -3.27
C PRO A 145 -53.00 -9.26 -1.97
N ASP A 146 -51.69 -9.50 -2.07
CA ASP A 146 -50.80 -9.70 -0.92
C ASP A 146 -50.17 -8.40 -0.40
N PHE A 147 -50.58 -7.24 -0.91
CA PHE A 147 -49.98 -5.95 -0.54
C PHE A 147 -50.44 -5.49 0.85
N ASN A 148 -49.52 -5.59 1.82
CA ASN A 148 -49.74 -5.07 3.17
C ASN A 148 -48.94 -3.78 3.41
N LEU A 149 -49.62 -2.64 3.37
CA LEU A 149 -48.99 -1.31 3.47
C LEU A 149 -48.17 -1.16 4.76
N SER A 150 -48.66 -1.66 5.90
CA SER A 150 -47.96 -1.54 7.18
C SER A 150 -46.64 -2.30 7.20
N LEU A 151 -46.64 -3.54 6.67
CA LEU A 151 -45.44 -4.36 6.56
C LEU A 151 -44.43 -3.74 5.57
N GLU A 152 -44.90 -3.28 4.42
CA GLU A 152 -44.04 -2.70 3.37
C GLU A 152 -43.42 -1.36 3.82
N LEU A 153 -44.19 -0.50 4.49
CA LEU A 153 -43.65 0.73 5.08
C LEU A 153 -42.62 0.43 6.18
N PHE A 154 -42.87 -0.59 7.01
CA PHE A 154 -41.91 -1.02 8.02
C PHE A 154 -40.61 -1.50 7.38
N GLN A 155 -40.68 -2.36 6.36
CA GLN A 155 -39.51 -2.83 5.61
C GLN A 155 -38.76 -1.67 4.93
N PHE A 156 -39.49 -0.72 4.34
CA PHE A 156 -38.91 0.49 3.74
C PHE A 156 -38.12 1.33 4.75
N VAL A 157 -38.69 1.54 5.95
CA VAL A 157 -37.99 2.26 7.04
C VAL A 157 -36.73 1.50 7.48
N VAL A 158 -36.81 0.17 7.64
CA VAL A 158 -35.63 -0.66 7.99
C VAL A 158 -34.53 -0.51 6.94
N VAL A 159 -34.87 -0.57 5.66
CA VAL A 159 -33.93 -0.39 4.55
C VAL A 159 -33.32 1.01 4.56
N LEU A 160 -34.11 2.06 4.79
CA LEU A 160 -33.61 3.43 4.91
C LEU A 160 -32.59 3.56 6.05
N VAL A 161 -32.91 3.02 7.23
CA VAL A 161 -32.00 3.05 8.39
C VAL A 161 -30.70 2.31 8.07
N MET A 162 -30.78 1.15 7.43
CA MET A 162 -29.60 0.40 7.00
C MET A 162 -28.76 1.18 5.98
N LEU A 163 -29.38 1.76 4.95
CA LEU A 163 -28.65 2.54 3.94
C LEU A 163 -27.99 3.79 4.53
N VAL A 164 -28.63 4.45 5.51
CA VAL A 164 -28.02 5.53 6.28
C VAL A 164 -26.80 5.02 7.04
N TRP A 165 -26.92 3.90 7.74
CA TRP A 165 -25.81 3.30 8.48
C TRP A 165 -24.62 2.93 7.58
N PHE A 166 -24.89 2.28 6.43
CA PHE A 166 -23.87 1.98 5.42
C PHE A 166 -23.26 3.23 4.78
N THR A 167 -24.03 4.31 4.62
CA THR A 167 -23.51 5.59 4.13
C THR A 167 -22.55 6.22 5.12
N VAL A 168 -22.90 6.22 6.42
CA VAL A 168 -22.02 6.70 7.49
C VAL A 168 -20.75 5.85 7.58
N PHE A 169 -20.92 4.52 7.61
CA PHE A 169 -19.80 3.59 7.65
C PHE A 169 -18.88 3.73 6.43
N GLY A 170 -19.46 3.85 5.23
CA GLY A 170 -18.71 4.08 4.00
C GLY A 170 -17.92 5.38 3.99
N SER A 171 -18.52 6.46 4.51
CA SER A 171 -17.82 7.74 4.70
C SER A 171 -16.66 7.61 5.70
N PHE A 172 -16.86 6.90 6.81
CA PHE A 172 -15.82 6.65 7.80
C PHE A 172 -14.63 5.89 7.20
N VAL A 173 -14.89 4.79 6.47
CA VAL A 173 -13.86 3.99 5.79
C VAL A 173 -13.12 4.83 4.74
N SER A 174 -13.84 5.63 3.96
CA SER A 174 -13.24 6.51 2.94
C SER A 174 -12.29 7.54 3.58
N ASN A 175 -12.73 8.19 4.67
CA ASN A 175 -11.93 9.14 5.43
C ASN A 175 -10.69 8.50 6.08
N MET A 176 -10.86 7.34 6.71
CA MET A 176 -9.77 6.59 7.34
C MET A 176 -8.69 6.24 6.32
N ARG A 177 -9.09 5.81 5.11
CA ARG A 177 -8.14 5.52 4.04
C ARG A 177 -7.39 6.77 3.56
N HIS A 178 -8.08 7.91 3.45
CA HIS A 178 -7.41 9.17 3.11
C HIS A 178 -6.35 9.53 4.15
N LYS A 179 -6.68 9.36 5.45
CA LYS A 179 -5.72 9.57 6.56
C LYS A 179 -4.54 8.60 6.48
N LEU A 180 -4.79 7.30 6.27
CA LEU A 180 -3.75 6.28 6.11
C LEU A 180 -2.82 6.57 4.93
N ARG A 181 -3.36 6.99 3.78
CA ARG A 181 -2.53 7.36 2.62
C ARG A 181 -1.62 8.54 2.91
N ARG A 182 -2.14 9.56 3.60
CA ARG A 182 -1.35 10.74 3.99
C ARG A 182 -0.22 10.37 4.94
N GLN A 183 -0.53 9.60 5.99
CA GLN A 183 0.47 9.09 6.92
C GLN A 183 1.52 8.22 6.23
N GLY A 184 1.12 7.37 5.29
CA GLY A 184 2.05 6.56 4.50
C GLY A 184 3.04 7.42 3.69
N THR A 185 2.56 8.49 3.05
CA THR A 185 3.43 9.40 2.31
C THR A 185 4.34 10.24 3.20
N GLU A 186 3.87 10.65 4.38
CA GLU A 186 4.68 11.39 5.37
C GLU A 186 5.77 10.48 5.95
N LEU A 187 5.41 9.26 6.34
CA LEU A 187 6.35 8.26 6.85
C LEU A 187 7.42 7.92 5.80
N GLN A 188 7.04 7.80 4.53
CA GLN A 188 7.99 7.52 3.46
C GLN A 188 9.00 8.66 3.26
N LYS A 189 8.58 9.92 3.41
CA LYS A 189 9.50 11.07 3.36
C LYS A 189 10.44 11.14 4.56
N ILE A 190 9.92 10.87 5.76
CA ILE A 190 10.74 10.82 6.98
C ILE A 190 11.77 9.70 6.85
N ASN A 191 11.36 8.52 6.37
CA ASN A 191 12.26 7.39 6.21
C ASN A 191 13.34 7.68 5.16
N SER A 192 13.01 8.30 4.02
CA SER A 192 14.04 8.68 3.03
C SER A 192 15.03 9.70 3.61
N ALA A 193 14.56 10.73 4.32
CA ALA A 193 15.44 11.71 4.96
C ALA A 193 16.33 11.08 6.05
N TYR A 194 15.79 10.13 6.80
CA TYR A 194 16.55 9.39 7.82
C TYR A 194 17.63 8.50 7.20
N VAL A 195 17.33 7.86 6.06
CA VAL A 195 18.33 7.10 5.29
C VAL A 195 19.45 8.02 4.80
N ASP A 196 19.12 9.21 4.29
CA ASP A 196 20.13 10.18 3.84
C ASP A 196 21.00 10.69 5.02
N GLU A 197 20.41 10.94 6.20
CA GLU A 197 21.16 11.34 7.41
C GLU A 197 22.13 10.24 7.87
N ILE A 198 21.70 8.98 7.83
CA ILE A 198 22.57 7.84 8.18
C ILE A 198 23.76 7.78 7.24
N GLU A 199 23.56 7.99 5.94
CA GLU A 199 24.64 7.95 4.96
C GLU A 199 25.65 9.08 5.21
N GLN A 200 25.17 10.30 5.46
CA GLN A 200 26.04 11.44 5.81
C GLN A 200 26.84 11.17 7.09
N ARG A 201 26.22 10.59 8.13
CA ARG A 201 26.91 10.22 9.37
C ARG A 201 28.00 9.19 9.12
N LYS A 202 27.77 8.21 8.25
CA LYS A 202 28.78 7.21 7.88
C LYS A 202 29.94 7.83 7.13
N GLU A 203 29.67 8.73 6.18
CA GLU A 203 30.72 9.45 5.45
C GLU A 203 31.58 10.29 6.40
N ALA A 204 30.95 11.07 7.28
CA ALA A 204 31.66 11.89 8.28
C ALA A 204 32.45 11.02 9.27
N GLN A 205 31.90 9.88 9.69
CA GLN A 205 32.62 8.93 10.54
C GLN A 205 33.85 8.36 9.81
N HIS A 206 33.71 8.01 8.53
CA HIS A 206 34.82 7.52 7.73
C HIS A 206 35.91 8.58 7.56
N GLU A 207 35.55 9.83 7.28
CA GLU A 207 36.49 10.95 7.19
C GLU A 207 37.23 11.18 8.51
N LEU A 208 36.51 11.12 9.64
CA LEU A 208 37.10 11.23 10.97
C LEU A 208 38.09 10.09 11.26
N GLU A 209 37.73 8.84 10.92
CA GLU A 209 38.62 7.68 11.06
C GLU A 209 39.90 7.83 10.23
N GLN A 210 39.79 8.33 8.99
CA GLN A 210 40.94 8.63 8.15
C GLN A 210 41.83 9.75 8.72
N ALA A 211 41.23 10.82 9.23
CA ALA A 211 41.95 11.93 9.85
C ALA A 211 42.70 11.47 11.11
N LEU A 212 42.05 10.66 11.96
CA LEU A 212 42.68 10.05 13.14
C LEU A 212 43.85 9.14 12.73
N ALA A 213 43.69 8.34 11.67
CA ALA A 213 44.77 7.50 11.16
C ALA A 213 45.98 8.32 10.70
N LYS A 214 45.77 9.50 10.09
CA LYS A 214 46.85 10.42 9.70
C LYS A 214 47.54 11.07 10.89
N VAL A 215 46.80 11.55 11.89
CA VAL A 215 47.38 12.15 13.10
C VAL A 215 48.18 11.12 13.90
N LYS A 216 47.67 9.89 14.04
CA LYS A 216 48.36 8.81 14.75
C LYS A 216 49.73 8.47 14.14
N LYS A 217 49.91 8.71 12.82
CA LYS A 217 51.22 8.59 12.14
C LYS A 217 52.16 9.77 12.40
N LEU A 218 51.66 10.93 12.81
CA LEU A 218 52.42 12.19 12.92
C LEU A 218 52.72 12.61 14.37
N THR A 219 52.03 12.05 15.36
CA THR A 219 52.26 12.36 16.78
C THR A 219 52.57 11.11 17.56
N GLY A 220 53.86 10.83 17.72
CA GLY A 220 54.39 9.88 18.68
C GLY A 220 55.68 10.44 19.28
N PHE A 221 55.78 10.45 20.61
CA PHE A 221 57.10 10.48 21.24
C PHE A 221 57.82 9.22 20.77
N ILE A 222 58.96 9.38 20.10
CA ILE A 222 59.81 8.26 19.74
C ILE A 222 60.69 7.97 20.96
N PRO A 223 60.42 6.89 21.73
CA PRO A 223 61.22 6.56 22.90
C PRO A 223 62.61 6.11 22.46
N ILE A 224 63.61 6.97 22.65
CA ILE A 224 65.01 6.67 22.37
C ILE A 224 65.74 6.21 23.63
N CYS A 225 66.63 5.23 23.51
CA CYS A 225 67.53 4.86 24.59
C CYS A 225 68.53 6.01 24.82
N ALA A 226 68.62 6.51 26.05
CA ALA A 226 69.51 7.62 26.37
C ALA A 226 71.00 7.32 26.07
N HIS A 227 71.38 6.04 26.14
CA HIS A 227 72.75 5.57 25.94
C HIS A 227 73.07 5.24 24.47
N CYS A 228 72.40 4.25 23.87
CA CYS A 228 72.72 3.77 22.51
C CYS A 228 71.89 4.43 21.40
N LYS A 229 70.91 5.29 21.73
CA LYS A 229 70.03 5.99 20.78
C LYS A 229 69.08 5.12 19.94
N ASN A 230 69.06 3.80 20.14
CA ASN A 230 68.03 2.91 19.55
C ASN A 230 66.62 3.37 19.93
N ILE A 231 65.67 3.11 19.05
CA ILE A 231 64.24 3.43 19.21
C ILE A 231 63.50 2.20 19.72
N ARG A 232 62.60 2.39 20.69
CA ARG A 232 61.67 1.35 21.13
C ARG A 232 60.41 1.38 20.28
N ASP A 233 60.06 0.25 19.66
CA ASP A 233 58.84 0.09 18.87
C ASP A 233 57.60 -0.16 19.75
N ASP A 234 56.41 -0.21 19.12
CA ASP A 234 55.13 -0.49 19.80
C ASP A 234 55.04 -1.90 20.41
N SER A 235 55.92 -2.83 19.99
CA SER A 235 56.02 -4.19 20.53
C SER A 235 56.99 -4.27 21.72
N GLY A 236 57.71 -3.19 22.02
CA GLY A 236 58.68 -3.09 23.12
C GLY A 236 60.10 -3.51 22.76
N TYR A 237 60.40 -3.84 21.50
CA TYR A 237 61.74 -4.17 21.04
C TYR A 237 62.54 -2.91 20.70
N TRP A 238 63.87 -3.01 20.76
CA TRP A 238 64.79 -1.91 20.47
C TRP A 238 65.43 -2.10 19.10
N THR A 239 65.24 -1.13 18.23
CA THR A 239 65.71 -1.14 16.84
C THR A 239 66.64 0.05 16.58
N GLU A 240 67.58 -0.09 15.66
CA GLU A 240 68.43 1.02 15.23
C GLU A 240 67.61 2.16 14.61
N LEU A 241 68.09 3.38 14.80
CA LEU A 241 67.39 4.61 14.38
C LEU A 241 67.15 4.62 12.86
N GLU A 242 68.15 4.21 12.09
CA GLU A 242 68.16 4.20 10.64
C GLU A 242 67.11 3.25 10.06
N VAL A 243 67.04 2.03 10.62
CA VAL A 243 66.04 1.03 10.26
C VAL A 243 64.64 1.56 10.57
N TYR A 244 64.42 2.06 11.78
CA TYR A 244 63.12 2.61 12.18
C TYR A 244 62.67 3.77 11.28
N LEU A 245 63.55 4.73 10.97
CA LEU A 245 63.23 5.88 10.12
C LEU A 245 62.95 5.49 8.67
N SER A 246 63.68 4.52 8.12
CA SER A 246 63.44 4.04 6.76
C SER A 246 62.11 3.27 6.60
N GLU A 247 61.66 2.57 7.64
CA GLU A 247 60.40 1.82 7.62
C GLU A 247 59.17 2.69 7.95
N ASN A 248 59.36 3.75 8.75
CA ASN A 248 58.25 4.55 9.30
C ASN A 248 58.18 5.99 8.76
N SER A 249 59.10 6.39 7.87
CA SER A 249 59.08 7.71 7.23
C SER A 249 59.48 7.64 5.75
N GLU A 250 59.15 8.69 5.00
CA GLU A 250 59.55 8.81 3.58
C GLU A 250 60.98 9.40 3.42
N ALA A 251 61.76 9.53 4.50
CA ALA A 251 63.08 10.16 4.48
C ALA A 251 64.17 9.20 3.99
N ALA A 252 65.02 9.68 3.07
CA ALA A 252 66.24 8.97 2.65
C ALA A 252 67.43 9.39 3.52
N LEU A 253 68.15 8.41 4.07
CA LEU A 253 69.32 8.65 4.93
C LEU A 253 70.62 8.62 4.11
N SER A 254 71.44 9.66 4.25
CA SER A 254 72.81 9.70 3.74
C SER A 254 73.80 9.63 4.90
N HIS A 255 74.97 9.06 4.64
CA HIS A 255 76.03 8.94 5.63
C HIS A 255 77.09 10.01 5.37
N SER A 256 77.22 10.95 6.30
CA SER A 256 78.29 11.97 6.29
C SER A 256 78.91 12.07 7.68
N ILE A 257 80.18 12.47 7.75
CA ILE A 257 80.89 12.71 9.01
C ILE A 257 80.83 14.20 9.31
N CYS A 258 80.28 14.57 10.47
CA CYS A 258 80.24 15.98 10.87
C CYS A 258 81.65 16.49 11.24
N PRO A 259 81.92 17.81 11.13
CA PRO A 259 83.25 18.37 11.39
C PRO A 259 83.82 18.00 12.77
N LYS A 260 82.99 17.97 13.81
CA LYS A 260 83.39 17.59 15.17
C LYS A 260 83.88 16.15 15.27
N CYS A 261 83.17 15.21 14.66
CA CYS A 261 83.59 13.81 14.63
C CYS A 261 84.81 13.62 13.74
N LYS A 262 84.92 14.40 12.66
CA LYS A 262 86.11 14.41 11.80
C LYS A 262 87.36 14.79 12.61
N GLU A 263 87.34 15.90 13.33
CA GLU A 263 88.45 16.34 14.17
C GLU A 263 88.81 15.34 15.28
N HIS A 264 87.81 14.68 15.87
CA HIS A 264 88.06 13.78 17.00
C HIS A 264 88.60 12.40 16.58
N TYR A 265 88.05 11.82 15.51
CA TYR A 265 88.37 10.45 15.09
C TYR A 265 89.36 10.38 13.93
N PHE A 266 89.55 11.48 13.18
CA PHE A 266 90.50 11.58 12.07
C PHE A 266 91.38 12.85 12.19
N PRO A 267 92.04 13.07 13.35
CA PRO A 267 92.82 14.29 13.58
C PRO A 267 94.04 14.43 12.65
N ASP A 268 94.61 13.31 12.20
CA ASP A 268 95.86 13.28 11.41
C ASP A 268 95.63 13.14 9.89
N TYR A 269 94.38 13.25 9.44
CA TYR A 269 94.03 13.10 8.03
C TYR A 269 93.75 14.48 7.41
N GLU A 270 94.75 15.05 6.73
CA GLU A 270 94.56 16.23 5.88
C GLU A 270 93.85 15.80 4.59
N PHE A 271 92.71 16.43 4.31
CA PHE A 271 91.94 16.21 3.09
C PHE A 271 92.09 17.46 2.22
N ASP A 272 92.58 17.30 0.98
CA ASP A 272 92.55 18.33 -0.07
C ASP A 272 91.11 18.72 -0.45
#